data_AF-A0A521QW42-F1
#
_entry.id   AF-A0A521QW42-F1
#
_cell.length_a   1.000
_cell.length_b   1.000
_cell.length_c   1.000
_cell.angle_alpha   90.00
_cell.angle_beta   90.00
_cell.angle_gamma   90.00
#
_symmetry.space_group_name_H-M   'P 1'
#
loop_
_entity.id
_entity.type
_entity.pdbx_description
1 polymer ?
#
loop_
_entity_poly.entity_id
_entity_poly.type
_entity_poly.pdbx_seq_one_letter_code
_entity_poly.pdbx_strand_id
1 'polypeptide(L)' 'MDTENDLRLSPSEWETLKAIGGWNRDHRLLDHVAIKHLVESELAVVTANGPAITAMGRRVVVRGSPQLWNS' A
#
# COMPACT_ATOMS: atom_id res chain seq x y z
N MET A 1 -7.92 -16.48 13.20
CA MET A 1 -8.36 -15.07 13.27
C MET A 1 -7.48 -14.33 12.28
N ASP A 2 -7.88 -14.35 11.02
CA ASP A 2 -7.15 -13.75 9.91
C ASP A 2 -7.51 -12.27 9.84
N THR A 3 -7.03 -11.50 10.80
CA THR A 3 -7.17 -10.03 10.84
C THR A 3 -6.57 -9.36 9.60
N GLU A 4 -5.76 -10.10 8.83
CA GLU A 4 -5.16 -9.68 7.56
C GLU A 4 -6.14 -9.68 6.37
N ASN A 5 -7.34 -10.30 6.47
CA ASN A 5 -8.21 -10.55 5.31
C ASN A 5 -9.44 -9.61 5.21
N ASP A 6 -9.72 -8.81 6.23
CA ASP A 6 -10.86 -7.86 6.25
C ASP A 6 -10.50 -6.44 5.82
N LEU A 7 -9.25 -6.21 5.39
CA LEU A 7 -8.80 -4.91 4.89
C LEU A 7 -9.41 -4.61 3.51
N ARG A 8 -10.64 -4.09 3.53
CA ARG A 8 -11.34 -3.56 2.35
C ARG A 8 -10.74 -2.20 2.00
N LEU A 9 -9.62 -2.21 1.29
CA LEU A 9 -9.05 -1.00 0.72
C LEU A 9 -9.97 -0.46 -0.37
N SER A 10 -10.22 0.84 -0.33
CA SER A 10 -10.82 1.57 -1.45
C SER A 10 -9.90 1.53 -2.68
N PRO A 11 -10.42 1.81 -3.89
CA PRO A 11 -9.59 1.88 -5.08
C PRO A 11 -8.41 2.86 -4.96
N SER A 12 -8.60 4.03 -4.32
CA SER A 12 -7.53 5.02 -4.13
C SER A 12 -6.45 4.54 -3.16
N GLU A 13 -6.83 3.86 -2.08
CA GLU A 13 -5.88 3.23 -1.15
C GLU A 13 -5.10 2.10 -1.84
N TRP A 14 -5.76 1.32 -2.70
CA TRP A 14 -5.10 0.28 -3.48
C TRP A 14 -4.05 0.84 -4.44
N GLU A 15 -4.39 1.88 -5.20
CA GLU A 15 -3.45 2.54 -6.11
C GLU A 15 -2.30 3.21 -5.35
N THR A 16 -2.59 3.86 -4.22
CA THR A 16 -1.58 4.51 -3.37
C THR A 16 -0.62 3.48 -2.78
N LEU A 17 -1.12 2.35 -2.27
CA LEU A 17 -0.29 1.29 -1.71
C LEU A 17 0.65 0.68 -2.76
N LYS A 18 0.17 0.48 -4.00
CA LYS A 18 1.00 0.02 -5.13
C LYS A 18 2.07 1.05 -5.53
N ALA A 19 1.72 2.34 -5.55
CA ALA A 19 2.66 3.41 -5.86
C ALA A 19 3.78 3.51 -4.82
N ILE A 20 3.44 3.47 -3.53
CA ILE A 20 4.40 3.45 -2.41
C ILE A 20 5.30 2.20 -2.46
N GLY A 21 4.76 1.07 -2.90
CA GLY A 21 5.51 -0.19 -3.10
C GLY A 21 6.58 -0.13 -4.19
N GLY A 22 6.73 0.99 -4.89
CA GLY A 22 7.71 1.20 -5.95
C GLY A 22 7.27 0.69 -7.32
N TRP A 23 6.01 0.26 -7.46
CA TRP A 23 5.48 -0.26 -8.74
C TRP A 23 5.07 0.87 -9.69
N ASN A 24 4.61 2.00 -9.15
CA ASN A 24 4.35 3.20 -9.92
C ASN A 24 5.17 4.35 -9.34
N ARG A 25 6.17 4.83 -10.09
CA ARG A 25 7.04 5.95 -9.69
C ARG A 25 6.34 7.30 -9.82
N ASP A 26 5.08 7.33 -10.25
CA ASP A 26 4.31 8.56 -10.29
C ASP A 26 3.76 8.91 -8.90
N HIS A 27 4.67 9.36 -8.04
CA HIS A 27 4.36 9.87 -6.69
C HIS A 27 3.42 11.09 -6.72
N ARG A 28 3.13 11.66 -7.90
CA ARG A 28 2.16 12.74 -8.08
C ARG A 28 0.71 12.31 -7.85
N LEU A 29 0.45 11.00 -7.84
CA LEU A 29 -0.87 10.40 -7.61
C LEU A 29 -1.08 9.92 -6.16
N LEU A 30 -0.18 10.27 -5.24
CA LEU A 30 -0.32 9.90 -3.84
C LEU A 30 -1.42 10.73 -3.17
N ASP A 31 -2.54 10.06 -2.88
CA ASP A 31 -3.62 10.63 -2.09
C ASP A 31 -3.22 10.65 -0.60
N HIS A 32 -3.20 11.85 -0.01
CA HIS A 32 -2.80 12.05 1.37
C HIS A 32 -3.77 11.39 2.36
N VAL A 33 -5.06 11.30 2.02
CA VAL A 33 -6.07 10.61 2.83
C VAL A 33 -5.79 9.11 2.80
N ALA A 34 -5.52 8.57 1.62
CA ALA A 34 -5.14 7.17 1.46
C ALA A 34 -3.84 6.83 2.22
N ILE A 35 -2.81 7.68 2.14
CA ILE A 35 -1.57 7.48 2.92
C ILE A 35 -1.88 7.40 4.41
N LYS A 36 -2.70 8.31 4.93
CA LYS A 36 -3.06 8.34 6.34
C LYS A 36 -3.74 7.03 6.77
N HIS A 37 -4.75 6.57 6.04
CA HIS A 37 -5.45 5.31 6.35
C HIS A 37 -4.54 4.08 6.22
N LEU A 38 -3.64 4.07 5.24
CA LEU A 38 -2.66 2.98 5.08
C LEU A 38 -1.65 2.95 6.23
N VAL A 39 -1.28 4.10 6.80
CA VAL A 39 -0.44 4.19 7.99
C VAL A 39 -1.20 3.73 9.24
N GLU A 40 -2.45 4.17 9.41
CA GLU A 40 -3.33 3.71 10.50
C GLU A 40 -3.59 2.20 10.45
N SER A 41 -3.55 1.61 9.26
CA SER A 41 -3.70 0.17 9.01
C SER A 41 -2.38 -0.60 8.98
N GLU A 42 -1.26 0.04 9.33
CA GLU A 42 0.10 -0.55 9.34
C GLU A 42 0.57 -1.11 7.97
N LEU A 43 -0.07 -0.70 6.86
CA LEU A 43 0.30 -1.10 5.50
C LEU A 43 1.38 -0.20 4.89
N ALA A 44 1.47 1.04 5.37
CA ALA A 44 2.50 2.00 5.01
C ALA A 44 3.11 2.65 6.26
N VAL A 45 4.28 3.26 6.11
CA VAL A 45 4.94 4.06 7.13
C VAL A 45 5.49 5.33 6.49
N VAL A 46 5.42 6.46 7.18
CA VAL A 46 6.07 7.69 6.74
C VAL A 46 7.53 7.69 7.21
N THR A 47 8.46 7.74 6.27
CA THR A 47 9.90 7.83 6.53
C THR A 47 10.42 9.23 6.22
N ALA A 48 11.69 9.51 6.53
CA ALA A 48 12.35 10.75 6.14
C ALA A 48 12.35 10.99 4.61
N ASN A 49 12.24 9.93 3.81
CA ASN A 49 12.23 9.98 2.35
C ASN A 49 10.81 9.94 1.75
N GLY A 50 9.77 10.02 2.59
CA GLY A 50 8.37 9.89 2.19
C GLY A 50 7.72 8.56 2.61
N PRO A 51 6.48 8.30 2.15
CA PRO A 51 5.76 7.08 2.48
C PRO A 51 6.46 5.84 1.89
N ALA A 52 6.56 4.78 2.67
CA ALA A 52 7.16 3.50 2.31
C ALA A 52 6.24 2.33 2.70
N ILE A 53 6.27 1.24 1.93
CA ILE A 53 5.40 0.08 2.15
C ILE A 53 5.97 -0.78 3.29
N THR A 54 5.12 -1.28 4.18
CA THR A 54 5.55 -2.23 5.23
C THR A 54 5.61 -3.66 4.70
N ALA A 55 6.16 -4.59 5.48
CA ALA A 55 6.10 -6.01 5.15
C ALA A 55 4.65 -6.52 5.05
N MET A 56 3.75 -5.99 5.88
CA MET A 56 2.33 -6.32 5.87
C MET A 56 1.64 -5.77 4.60
N GLY A 57 1.84 -4.48 4.28
CA GLY A 57 1.34 -3.88 3.04
C GLY A 57 1.79 -4.64 1.80
N ARG A 58 3.04 -5.11 1.79
CA ARG A 58 3.58 -5.94 0.71
C ARG A 58 2.83 -7.27 0.56
N ARG A 59 2.53 -7.96 1.66
CA ARG A 59 1.72 -9.20 1.61
C ARG A 59 0.32 -8.95 1.06
N VAL A 60 -0.30 -7.84 1.47
CA VAL A 60 -1.63 -7.41 0.98
C VAL A 60 -1.60 -7.19 -0.54
N VAL A 61 -0.60 -6.48 -1.06
CA VAL A 61 -0.43 -6.26 -2.51
C VAL A 61 -0.24 -7.57 -3.26
N VAL A 62 0.64 -8.45 -2.79
CA VAL A 62 0.91 -9.75 -3.44
C VAL A 62 -0.35 -10.64 -3.48
N ARG A 63 -1.15 -10.66 -2.41
CA ARG A 63 -2.41 -11.43 -2.39
C ARG A 63 -3.46 -10.85 -3.33
N GLY A 64 -3.66 -9.53 -3.34
CA GLY A 64 -4.67 -8.88 -4.17
C GLY A 64 -4.25 -8.66 -5.63
N SER A 65 -2.96 -8.76 -5.95
CA SER A 65 -2.44 -8.64 -7.31
C SER A 65 -1.13 -9.43 -7.48
N PRO A 66 -1.20 -10.76 -7.58
CA PRO A 66 -0.02 -11.64 -7.64
C PRO A 66 0.94 -11.33 -8.78
N GLN A 67 0.41 -10.82 -9.90
CA GLN A 67 1.18 -10.42 -11.08
C GLN A 67 2.12 -9.23 -10.84
N LEU A 68 1.97 -8.48 -9.74
CA LEU A 68 2.85 -7.38 -9.37
C LEU A 68 4.17 -7.84 -8.71
N TRP A 69 4.41 -9.14 -8.62
CA TRP A 69 5.60 -9.70 -7.95
C TRP A 69 6.45 -10.62 -8.85
N ASN A 70 6.01 -10.88 -10.08
CA ASN A 70 6.67 -11.78 -11.02
C ASN A 70 7.57 -11.07 -12.07
N SER A 71 8.15 -9.91 -11.76
CA SER A 71 9.09 -9.19 -12.65
C SER A 71 10.52 -9.23 -12.15
#